data_AF-A0A359M7H8-F1
#
_entry.id   AF-A0A359M7H8-F1
#
_cell.length_a   1.000
_cell.length_b   1.000
_cell.length_c   1.000
_cell.angle_alpha   90.00
_cell.angle_beta   90.00
_cell.angle_gamma   90.00
#
_symmetry.space_group_name_H-M   'P 1'
#
loop_
_entity.id
_entity.type
_entity.pdbx_description
1 polymer ?
#
loop_
_entity_poly.entity_id
_entity_poly.type
_entity_poly.pdbx_seq_one_letter_code
_entity_poly.pdbx_strand_id
1 'polypeptide(L)'
;MTVYAKWAININVLEYTITFDSMGGTAVDPIQAEYQESIQQPANPTKDGFFVFEGWYLDDDYTLPYTFTTMPENDFTLYAKWANTLELTTDPISITLWHAEKTSSRTLL
;
A
#
# COMPACT_ATOMS: atom_id res chain seq x y z
N MET A 1 -30.35 -47.12 -16.56
CA MET A 1 -29.07 -46.79 -15.88
C MET A 1 -29.31 -45.47 -15.19
N THR A 2 -29.27 -45.44 -13.86
CA THR A 2 -29.67 -44.25 -13.08
C THR A 2 -28.41 -43.62 -12.50
N VAL A 3 -28.18 -42.34 -12.77
CA VAL A 3 -27.10 -41.56 -12.18
C VAL A 3 -27.68 -40.68 -11.08
N TYR A 4 -27.03 -40.65 -9.93
CA TYR A 4 -27.36 -39.77 -8.81
C TYR A 4 -26.35 -38.63 -8.77
N ALA A 5 -26.84 -37.39 -8.65
CA ALA A 5 -25.99 -36.25 -8.36
C ALA A 5 -25.41 -36.42 -6.94
N LYS A 6 -24.09 -36.34 -6.81
CA LYS A 6 -23.39 -36.26 -5.53
C LYS A 6 -23.21 -34.78 -5.21
N TRP A 7 -24.12 -34.21 -4.44
CA TRP A 7 -23.99 -32.84 -3.95
C TRP A 7 -22.88 -32.82 -2.90
N ALA A 8 -21.78 -32.11 -3.17
CA ALA A 8 -20.83 -31.74 -2.14
C ALA A 8 -21.53 -30.71 -1.23
N ILE A 9 -21.54 -30.99 0.06
CA ILE A 9 -22.04 -30.05 1.07
C ILE A 9 -21.05 -28.87 1.07
N ASN A 10 -21.50 -27.65 0.76
CA ASN A 10 -20.76 -26.43 1.06
C ASN A 10 -20.77 -26.26 2.59
N ILE A 11 -19.78 -26.85 3.26
CA ILE A 11 -19.55 -26.64 4.69
C ILE A 11 -19.16 -25.17 4.83
N ASN A 12 -20.06 -24.31 5.34
CA ASN A 12 -19.85 -22.89 5.69
C ASN A 12 -18.44 -22.36 5.41
N VAL A 13 -18.15 -22.08 4.13
CA VAL A 13 -16.94 -21.34 3.76
C VAL A 13 -17.23 -19.91 4.15
N LEU A 14 -16.64 -19.47 5.26
CA LEU A 14 -16.71 -18.07 5.68
C LEU A 14 -15.68 -17.32 4.84
N GLU A 15 -16.13 -16.82 3.70
CA GLU A 15 -15.37 -15.96 2.82
C GLU A 15 -15.50 -14.51 3.29
N TYR A 16 -14.38 -13.78 3.28
CA TYR A 16 -14.31 -12.38 3.66
C TYR A 16 -13.61 -11.57 2.56
N THR A 17 -13.88 -10.27 2.55
CA THR A 17 -13.39 -9.34 1.54
C THR A 17 -12.58 -8.21 2.17
N ILE A 18 -11.36 -8.01 1.68
CA ILE A 18 -10.54 -6.82 1.93
C ILE A 18 -10.66 -5.91 0.71
N THR A 19 -11.22 -4.71 0.92
CA THR A 19 -11.28 -3.65 -0.10
C THR A 19 -10.18 -2.62 0.14
N PHE A 20 -9.85 -1.84 -0.90
CA PHE A 20 -8.76 -0.88 -0.85
C PHE A 20 -9.24 0.52 -1.25
N ASP A 21 -9.01 1.49 -0.38
CA ASP A 21 -9.04 2.91 -0.74
C ASP A 21 -7.59 3.37 -0.96
N SER A 22 -7.21 3.53 -2.23
CA SER A 22 -5.86 3.98 -2.60
C SER A 22 -5.59 5.46 -2.25
N MET A 23 -6.55 6.18 -1.67
CA MET A 23 -6.41 7.57 -1.23
C MET A 23 -5.84 8.49 -2.33
N GLY A 24 -6.42 8.35 -3.53
CA GLY A 24 -6.00 9.07 -4.75
C GLY A 24 -4.86 8.42 -5.54
N GLY A 25 -4.41 7.22 -5.17
CA GLY A 25 -3.58 6.36 -6.02
C GLY A 25 -4.37 5.56 -7.05
N THR A 26 -3.67 4.74 -7.83
CA THR A 26 -4.27 3.79 -8.79
C THR A 26 -5.15 2.77 -8.08
N ALA A 27 -6.19 2.28 -8.78
CA ALA A 27 -7.09 1.27 -8.26
C ALA A 27 -6.34 -0.03 -7.90
N VAL A 28 -6.81 -0.71 -6.85
CA VAL A 28 -6.31 -2.00 -6.38
C VAL A 28 -7.51 -2.93 -6.25
N ASP A 29 -7.41 -4.11 -6.88
CA ASP A 29 -8.49 -5.10 -6.83
C ASP A 29 -8.66 -5.65 -5.41
N PRO A 30 -9.91 -5.92 -4.98
CA PRO A 30 -10.16 -6.49 -3.66
C PRO A 30 -9.59 -7.90 -3.54
N ILE A 31 -9.24 -8.30 -2.32
CA ILE A 31 -8.89 -9.68 -2.00
C ILE A 31 -10.11 -10.35 -1.40
N GLN A 32 -10.49 -11.50 -1.97
CA GLN A 32 -11.50 -12.41 -1.42
C GLN A 32 -10.81 -13.73 -1.12
N ALA A 33 -11.02 -14.24 0.08
CA ALA A 33 -10.40 -15.48 0.55
C ALA A 33 -11.21 -16.07 1.71
N GLU A 34 -11.02 -17.37 1.96
CA GLU A 34 -11.62 -18.04 3.10
C GLU A 34 -10.95 -17.58 4.41
N TYR A 35 -11.70 -17.57 5.52
CA TYR A 35 -11.13 -17.34 6.84
C TYR A 35 -9.88 -18.20 7.08
N GLN A 36 -8.81 -17.58 7.57
CA GLN A 36 -7.49 -18.19 7.81
C GLN A 36 -6.69 -18.60 6.55
N GLU A 37 -7.23 -18.41 5.35
CA GLU A 37 -6.46 -18.60 4.13
C GLU A 37 -5.31 -17.58 4.06
N SER A 38 -4.14 -18.01 3.58
CA SER A 38 -3.00 -17.11 3.43
C SER A 38 -3.25 -16.14 2.29
N ILE A 39 -3.09 -14.85 2.58
CA ILE A 39 -3.26 -13.77 1.61
C ILE A 39 -1.93 -13.08 1.35
N GLN A 40 -1.75 -12.59 0.13
CA GLN A 40 -0.57 -11.84 -0.28
C GLN A 40 -0.93 -10.36 -0.44
N GLN A 41 0.01 -9.48 -0.10
CA GLN A 41 -0.14 -8.06 -0.39
C GLN A 41 -0.28 -7.87 -1.92
N PRO A 42 -1.23 -7.03 -2.39
CA PRO A 42 -1.32 -6.71 -3.80
C PRO A 42 -0.11 -5.88 -4.25
N ALA A 43 0.03 -5.68 -5.56
CA ALA A 43 0.99 -4.70 -6.07
C ALA A 43 0.71 -3.32 -5.45
N ASN A 44 1.77 -2.62 -5.02
CA ASN A 44 1.61 -1.29 -4.43
C ASN A 44 0.97 -0.35 -5.47
N PRO A 45 -0.06 0.43 -5.09
CA PRO A 45 -0.60 1.44 -5.97
C PRO A 45 0.46 2.51 -6.26
N THR A 46 0.24 3.27 -7.32
CA THR A 46 1.03 4.48 -7.63
C THR A 46 0.15 5.71 -7.55
N LYS A 47 0.72 6.87 -7.19
CA LYS A 47 0.01 8.14 -7.10
C LYS A 47 0.77 9.21 -7.87
N ASP A 48 0.05 10.00 -8.66
CA ASP A 48 0.64 11.06 -9.46
C ASP A 48 1.33 12.11 -8.58
N GLY A 49 2.45 12.63 -9.07
CA GLY A 49 3.28 13.59 -8.36
C GLY A 49 4.42 12.94 -7.58
N PHE A 50 4.91 13.65 -6.57
CA PHE A 50 6.07 13.28 -5.78
C PHE A 50 5.65 12.50 -4.52
N PHE A 51 5.00 11.36 -4.70
CA PHE A 51 4.51 10.53 -3.59
C PHE A 51 5.14 9.13 -3.57
N VAL A 52 5.39 8.62 -2.38
CA VAL A 52 5.83 7.24 -2.13
C VAL A 52 4.79 6.54 -1.27
N PHE A 53 4.47 5.30 -1.64
CA PHE A 53 3.55 4.46 -0.89
C PHE A 53 4.23 3.98 0.40
N GLU A 54 3.64 4.29 1.54
CA GLU A 54 4.20 3.98 2.87
C GLU A 54 3.56 2.74 3.52
N GLY A 55 2.42 2.28 3.01
CA GLY A 55 1.73 1.09 3.52
C GLY A 55 0.21 1.24 3.58
N TRP A 56 -0.42 0.14 3.98
CA TRP A 56 -1.86 0.03 4.20
C TRP A 56 -2.21 0.15 5.68
N TYR A 57 -3.31 0.85 5.99
CA TYR A 57 -3.78 1.09 7.35
C TYR A 57 -5.26 0.73 7.50
N LEU A 58 -5.68 0.33 8.70
CA LEU A 58 -7.08 0.00 9.02
C LEU A 58 -7.96 1.26 9.20
N ASP A 59 -7.33 2.41 9.39
CA ASP A 59 -7.96 3.70 9.62
C ASP A 59 -7.37 4.77 8.69
N ASP A 60 -8.18 5.78 8.36
CA ASP A 60 -7.82 6.93 7.54
C ASP A 60 -6.97 7.98 8.27
N ASP A 61 -6.89 7.89 9.60
CA ASP A 61 -5.93 8.63 10.45
C ASP A 61 -4.51 8.00 10.43
N TYR A 62 -4.34 6.84 9.77
CA TYR A 62 -3.09 6.11 9.60
C TYR A 62 -2.37 5.73 10.92
N THR A 63 -3.14 5.31 11.92
CA THR A 63 -2.65 4.94 13.25
C THR A 63 -2.44 3.43 13.42
N LEU A 64 -3.14 2.60 12.65
CA LEU A 64 -3.15 1.14 12.72
C LEU A 64 -2.62 0.51 11.42
N PRO A 65 -1.31 0.26 11.29
CA PRO A 65 -0.74 -0.35 10.09
C PRO A 65 -1.21 -1.80 9.94
N TYR A 66 -1.41 -2.23 8.70
CA TYR A 66 -1.85 -3.57 8.37
C TYR A 66 -0.73 -4.40 7.74
N THR A 67 -0.61 -5.66 8.17
CA THR A 67 0.32 -6.65 7.60
C THR A 67 -0.46 -7.84 7.05
N PHE A 68 -0.24 -8.18 5.79
CA PHE A 68 -0.89 -9.31 5.14
C PHE A 68 -0.31 -10.62 5.68
N THR A 69 -1.18 -11.47 6.23
CA THR A 69 -0.82 -12.81 6.71
C THR A 69 -1.89 -13.80 6.27
N THR A 70 -3.00 -13.85 7.00
CA THR A 70 -4.18 -14.66 6.70
C THR A 70 -5.44 -13.81 6.71
N MET A 71 -6.47 -14.23 5.98
CA MET A 71 -7.75 -13.53 5.95
C MET A 71 -8.43 -13.55 7.34
N PRO A 72 -8.77 -12.38 7.92
CA PRO A 72 -9.46 -12.29 9.20
C PRO A 72 -10.97 -12.57 9.06
N GLU A 73 -11.66 -12.65 10.19
CA GLU A 73 -13.09 -12.99 10.26
C GLU A 73 -14.01 -11.77 10.05
N ASN A 74 -13.67 -10.87 9.12
CA ASN A 74 -14.50 -9.71 8.82
C ASN A 74 -14.13 -9.07 7.48
N ASP A 75 -15.12 -8.41 6.88
CA ASP A 75 -14.89 -7.49 5.78
C ASP A 75 -14.38 -6.15 6.30
N PHE A 76 -13.44 -5.52 5.60
CA PHE A 76 -12.95 -4.17 5.93
C PHE A 76 -12.23 -3.52 4.74
N THR A 77 -12.04 -2.20 4.85
CA THR A 77 -11.28 -1.41 3.88
C THR A 77 -9.92 -1.05 4.47
N LEU A 78 -8.89 -1.13 3.63
CA LEU A 78 -7.56 -0.61 3.92
C LEU A 78 -7.32 0.72 3.20
N TYR A 79 -6.66 1.64 3.89
CA TYR A 79 -6.38 2.99 3.41
C TYR A 79 -4.88 3.14 3.12
N ALA A 80 -4.56 3.59 1.91
CA ALA A 80 -3.17 3.81 1.49
C ALA A 80 -2.59 5.07 2.13
N LYS A 81 -1.46 4.93 2.82
CA LYS A 81 -0.66 6.07 3.30
C LYS A 81 0.39 6.46 2.26
N TRP A 82 0.58 7.78 2.11
CA TRP A 82 1.53 8.36 1.17
C TRP A 82 2.46 9.35 1.87
N ALA A 83 3.75 9.28 1.58
CA ALA A 83 4.72 10.32 1.94
C ALA A 83 4.99 11.23 0.74
N ASN A 84 5.04 12.55 0.98
CA ASN A 84 5.46 13.52 -0.04
C ASN A 84 6.99 13.61 -0.06
N THR A 85 7.60 13.22 -1.19
CA THR A 85 9.06 13.19 -1.30
C THR A 85 9.69 14.58 -1.32
N LEU A 86 8.92 15.63 -1.63
CA LEU A 86 9.42 17.01 -1.54
C LEU A 86 9.56 17.47 -0.09
N GLU A 87 8.69 17.03 0.82
CA GLU A 87 8.79 17.37 2.25
C GLU A 87 9.93 16.62 2.94
N LEU A 88 10.21 15.38 2.52
CA LEU A 88 11.38 14.61 2.99
C LEU A 88 12.73 15.25 2.60
N THR A 89 12.76 16.11 1.57
CA THR A 89 14.00 16.82 1.16
C THR A 89 14.23 18.14 1.89
N THR A 90 13.31 18.56 2.77
CA THR A 90 13.49 19.75 3.61
C THR A 90 14.22 19.48 4.93
N ASP A 91 14.49 18.20 5.24
CA ASP A 91 15.42 17.81 6.30
C ASP A 91 16.86 18.02 5.80
N PRO A 92 17.73 18.83 6.46
CA PRO A 92 19.06 19.16 5.96
C PRO A 92 20.03 17.99 6.21
N ILE A 93 19.82 16.85 5.56
CA ILE A 93 20.81 15.77 5.52
C ILE A 93 21.55 15.84 4.19
N SER A 94 22.66 16.58 4.23
CA SER A 94 23.88 16.33 3.45
C SER A 94 23.69 15.94 1.99
N ILE A 95 23.34 16.92 1.15
CA ILE A 95 23.83 16.91 -0.23
C ILE A 95 25.35 16.93 -0.12
N THR A 96 25.97 15.76 -0.17
CA THR A 96 27.42 15.65 -0.14
C THR A 96 27.95 16.47 -1.31
N LEU A 97 28.74 17.48 -1.00
CA LEU A 97 29.45 18.35 -1.94
C LEU A 97 30.20 17.51 -2.97
N TRP A 98 29.58 17.29 -4.13
CA TRP A 98 30.27 16.90 -5.35
C TRP A 98 29.57 17.56 -6.54
N HIS A 99 29.73 18.87 -6.69
CA HIS A 99 29.84 19.51 -8.00
C HIS A 99 30.77 20.72 -7.87
N ALA A 100 32.05 20.45 -8.14
CA ALA A 100 33.05 21.27 -8.81
C ALA A 100 32.94 22.81 -8.77
N GLU A 101 34.09 23.39 -8.41
CA GLU A 101 34.56 24.75 -8.65
C GLU A 101 33.89 25.48 -9.84
N LYS A 102 33.34 26.67 -9.57
CA LYS A 102 33.37 27.78 -10.52
C LYS A 102 33.92 29.02 -9.83
N THR A 103 35.16 29.31 -10.18
CA THR A 103 35.85 30.59 -10.04
C THR A 103 34.95 31.77 -10.40
N SER A 104 34.94 32.82 -9.58
CA SER A 104 34.81 34.18 -10.08
C SER A 104 35.54 35.16 -9.18
N SER A 105 36.71 35.58 -9.65
CA SER A 105 37.41 36.78 -9.19
C SER A 105 36.53 38.01 -9.40
N ARG A 106 36.46 38.91 -8.41
CA ARG A 106 36.39 40.34 -8.68
C ARG A 106 36.88 41.18 -7.48
N THR A 107 38.00 41.85 -7.73
CA THR A 107 38.69 42.89 -6.96
C THR A 107 37.77 44.03 -6.51
N LEU A 108 38.02 44.59 -5.32
CA LEU A 108 37.74 45.98 -4.99
C LEU A 108 38.99 46.60 -4.32
N LEU A 109 39.34 47.79 -4.83
CA LEU A 109 40.46 48.66 -4.46
C LEU A 109 40.47 49.07 -2.99
#